data_AF-A0A4S2R1P5-F1
#
_entry.id   AF-A0A4S2R1P5-F1
#
_cell.length_a   1.000
_cell.length_b   1.000
_cell.length_c   1.000
_cell.angle_alpha   90.00
_cell.angle_beta   90.00
_cell.angle_gamma   90.00
#
_symmetry.space_group_name_H-M   'P 1'
#
loop_
_entity.id
_entity.type
_entity.pdbx_description
1 polymer ?
#
loop_
_entity_poly.entity_id
_entity_poly.type
_entity_poly.pdbx_seq_one_letter_code
_entity_poly.pdbx_strand_id
1 'polypeptide(L)'
;MKELEAIRGLLTPVGRLEDETVGLTALHGELTQSRLKILEAVQIGVTGLREENREVRRRQDRMISDLNDTRGELRQLLELAEILRPLATRQRPADELETDAPAPGGLAAEDPSLEYGYDPAASTTAPPTSSDTESQGGTMESNQQQPQPGPGRQDRDQDDALKREIQAAYHGNDTPAAPSAATTQTGERDPRVTHGVLLLKAAGVASVDLVAHRDTWEWLTALAVDHDHFRTPPSVEDFKEGRVQTVLSGRSLIGLLIKLWDTRHATTPLEADWALATTAYNRIAAELTGVDGEGQTIRIVLDDGLPHETGD
;
A
#
# COMPACT_ATOMS: atom_id res chain seq x y z
N MET A 1 58.30 -22.23 -41.60
CA MET A 1 58.58 -20.85 -42.09
C MET A 1 57.29 -20.09 -42.35
N LYS A 2 56.38 -20.56 -43.21
CA LYS A 2 55.09 -19.89 -43.47
C LYS A 2 54.16 -19.74 -42.24
N GLU A 3 54.18 -20.70 -41.31
CA GLU A 3 53.35 -20.63 -40.09
C GLU A 3 53.85 -19.59 -39.09
N LEU A 4 55.17 -19.29 -39.07
CA LEU A 4 55.74 -18.26 -38.20
C LEU A 4 55.42 -16.85 -38.73
N GLU A 5 55.32 -16.67 -40.04
CA GLU A 5 54.85 -15.40 -40.62
C GLU A 5 53.36 -15.17 -40.34
N ALA A 6 52.54 -16.22 -40.35
CA ALA A 6 51.12 -16.12 -39.98
C ALA A 6 50.93 -15.73 -38.51
N ILE A 7 51.71 -16.31 -37.60
CA ILE A 7 51.70 -15.97 -36.16
C ILE A 7 52.24 -14.54 -35.94
N ARG A 8 53.27 -14.12 -36.69
CA ARG A 8 53.79 -12.75 -36.63
C ARG A 8 52.77 -11.71 -37.12
N GLY A 9 51.98 -12.05 -38.14
CA GLY A 9 50.86 -11.23 -38.62
C GLY A 9 49.71 -11.09 -37.61
N LEU A 10 49.46 -12.12 -36.81
CA LEU A 10 48.46 -12.11 -35.73
C LEU A 10 48.93 -11.38 -34.47
N LEU A 11 50.24 -11.24 -34.25
CA LEU A 11 50.84 -10.52 -33.12
C LEU A 11 51.13 -9.05 -33.42
N THR A 12 51.10 -8.62 -34.68
CA THR A 12 51.24 -7.20 -35.07
C THR A 12 50.26 -6.24 -34.39
N PRO A 13 48.99 -6.61 -34.12
CA PRO A 13 48.08 -5.77 -33.33
C PRO A 13 48.51 -5.66 -31.86
N VAL A 14 49.11 -6.72 -31.30
CA VAL A 14 49.57 -6.79 -29.91
C VAL A 14 50.81 -5.93 -29.67
N GLY A 15 51.71 -5.83 -30.66
CA GLY A 15 52.86 -4.91 -30.59
C GLY A 15 52.49 -3.42 -30.59
N ARG A 16 51.25 -3.06 -30.97
CA ARG A 16 50.71 -1.69 -30.84
C ARG A 16 50.12 -1.39 -29.46
N LEU A 17 49.91 -2.41 -28.64
CA LEU A 17 49.39 -2.33 -27.27
C LEU A 17 50.51 -2.26 -26.21
N GLU A 18 51.79 -2.35 -26.61
CA GLU A 18 52.93 -2.19 -25.69
C GLU A 18 53.13 -0.72 -25.24
N ASP A 19 52.49 0.23 -25.92
CA ASP A 19 52.41 1.63 -25.49
C ASP A 19 51.12 1.84 -24.67
N GLU A 20 51.29 1.97 -23.36
CA GLU A 20 50.21 2.06 -22.36
C GLU A 20 49.18 3.15 -22.70
N THR A 21 49.64 4.23 -23.34
CA THR A 21 48.80 5.35 -23.77
C THR A 21 47.90 5.02 -24.98
N VAL A 22 48.39 4.18 -25.89
CA VAL A 22 47.66 3.70 -27.07
C VAL A 22 46.64 2.63 -26.67
N GLY A 23 47.01 1.75 -25.73
CA GLY A 23 46.08 0.76 -25.17
C GLY A 23 44.91 1.40 -24.41
N LEU A 24 45.18 2.39 -23.54
CA LEU A 24 44.15 3.11 -22.80
C LEU A 24 43.18 3.89 -23.71
N THR A 25 43.70 4.55 -24.74
CA THR A 25 42.86 5.30 -25.69
C THR A 25 42.01 4.38 -26.56
N ALA A 26 42.54 3.25 -27.00
CA ALA A 26 41.77 2.23 -27.70
C ALA A 26 40.65 1.65 -26.83
N LEU A 27 40.95 1.28 -25.57
CA LEU A 27 39.97 0.76 -24.62
C LEU A 27 38.90 1.79 -24.29
N HIS A 28 39.26 3.07 -24.14
CA HIS A 28 38.28 4.15 -23.97
C HIS A 28 37.37 4.31 -25.19
N GLY A 29 37.92 4.16 -26.40
CA GLY A 29 37.16 4.13 -27.66
C GLY A 29 36.15 2.98 -27.70
N GLU A 30 36.56 1.78 -27.31
CA GLU A 30 35.67 0.61 -27.26
C GLU A 30 34.61 0.75 -26.16
N LEU A 31 34.96 1.32 -25.00
CA LEU A 31 34.02 1.58 -23.91
C LEU A 31 32.96 2.62 -24.30
N THR A 32 33.37 3.70 -24.98
CA THR A 32 32.42 4.71 -25.47
C THR A 32 31.51 4.15 -26.57
N GLN A 33 32.05 3.35 -27.48
CA GLN A 33 31.26 2.69 -28.52
C GLN A 33 30.28 1.67 -27.95
N SER A 34 30.69 0.85 -26.98
CA SER A 34 29.79 -0.10 -26.31
C SER A 34 28.70 0.62 -25.52
N ARG A 35 29.04 1.71 -24.81
CA ARG A 35 28.06 2.55 -24.12
C ARG A 35 27.02 3.14 -25.08
N LEU A 36 27.45 3.65 -26.24
CA LEU A 36 26.53 4.18 -27.27
C LEU A 36 25.59 3.09 -27.79
N LYS A 37 26.11 1.90 -28.07
CA LYS A 37 25.31 0.78 -28.57
C LYS A 37 24.29 0.30 -27.53
N ILE A 38 24.67 0.27 -26.25
CA ILE A 38 23.75 -0.06 -25.16
C ILE A 38 22.66 1.01 -25.05
N LEU A 39 23.01 2.29 -25.09
CA LEU A 39 22.02 3.38 -25.03
C LEU A 39 21.04 3.31 -26.20
N GLU A 40 21.51 3.02 -27.41
CA GLU A 40 20.65 2.83 -28.58
C GLU A 40 19.69 1.65 -28.39
N ALA A 41 20.20 0.49 -27.96
CA ALA A 41 19.39 -0.69 -27.71
C ALA A 41 18.34 -0.45 -26.60
N VAL A 42 18.72 0.22 -25.52
CA VAL A 42 17.81 0.59 -24.42
C VAL A 42 16.76 1.58 -24.92
N GLN A 43 17.15 2.60 -25.70
CA GLN A 43 16.22 3.57 -26.24
C GLN A 43 15.19 2.92 -27.16
N ILE A 44 15.61 2.01 -28.04
CA ILE A 44 14.72 1.23 -28.92
C ILE A 44 13.81 0.32 -28.08
N GLY A 45 14.34 -0.34 -27.05
CA GLY A 45 13.54 -1.18 -26.15
C GLY A 45 12.48 -0.38 -25.40
N VAL A 46 12.83 0.80 -24.87
CA VAL A 46 11.93 1.66 -24.12
C VAL A 46 10.83 2.23 -25.02
N THR A 47 11.12 2.60 -26.28
CA THR A 47 10.08 3.04 -27.21
C THR A 47 9.14 1.91 -27.60
N GLY A 48 9.66 0.69 -27.81
CA GLY A 48 8.86 -0.51 -28.03
C GLY A 48 7.91 -0.80 -26.86
N LEU A 49 8.44 -0.87 -25.64
CA LEU A 49 7.65 -1.09 -24.42
C LEU A 49 6.58 -0.02 -24.20
N ARG A 50 6.87 1.25 -24.53
CA ARG A 50 5.87 2.33 -24.44
C ARG A 50 4.73 2.13 -25.42
N GLU A 51 4.99 1.65 -26.63
CA GLU A 51 3.92 1.38 -27.59
C GLU A 51 3.10 0.15 -27.19
N GLU A 52 3.76 -0.91 -26.70
CA GLU A 52 3.05 -2.07 -26.14
C GLU A 52 2.17 -1.69 -24.95
N ASN A 53 2.66 -0.85 -24.04
CA ASN A 53 1.87 -0.36 -22.90
C ASN A 53 0.64 0.44 -23.37
N ARG A 54 0.79 1.29 -24.39
CA ARG A 54 -0.34 1.99 -25.00
C ARG A 54 -1.35 1.02 -25.60
N GLU A 55 -0.88 -0.02 -26.29
CA GLU A 55 -1.77 -1.02 -26.88
C GLU A 55 -2.51 -1.84 -25.81
N VAL A 56 -1.83 -2.20 -24.72
CA VAL A 56 -2.47 -2.87 -23.57
C VAL A 56 -3.56 -1.99 -22.99
N ARG A 57 -3.31 -0.70 -22.78
CA ARG A 57 -4.35 0.23 -22.30
C ARG A 57 -5.53 0.31 -23.27
N ARG A 58 -5.27 0.43 -24.58
CA ARG A 58 -6.33 0.39 -25.61
C ARG A 58 -7.14 -0.91 -25.59
N ARG A 59 -6.53 -2.06 -25.23
CA ARG A 59 -7.24 -3.34 -25.08
C ARG A 59 -8.07 -3.39 -23.81
N GLN A 60 -7.53 -2.89 -22.70
CA GLN A 60 -8.24 -2.78 -21.44
C GLN A 60 -9.46 -1.87 -21.56
N ASP A 61 -9.33 -0.70 -22.20
CA ASP A 61 -10.44 0.23 -22.41
C ASP A 61 -11.56 -0.41 -23.26
N ARG A 62 -11.19 -1.16 -24.31
CA ARG A 62 -12.15 -1.94 -25.10
C ARG A 62 -12.87 -2.98 -24.24
N MET A 63 -12.14 -3.77 -23.46
CA MET A 63 -12.71 -4.80 -22.60
C MET A 63 -13.65 -4.21 -21.53
N ILE A 64 -13.30 -3.05 -20.96
CA ILE A 64 -14.16 -2.34 -20.00
C ILE A 64 -15.45 -1.87 -20.69
N SER A 65 -15.35 -1.35 -21.93
CA SER A 65 -16.53 -0.99 -22.72
C SER A 65 -17.44 -2.21 -22.95
N ASP A 66 -16.88 -3.32 -23.44
CA ASP A 66 -17.63 -4.56 -23.71
C ASP A 66 -18.30 -5.09 -22.43
N LEU A 67 -17.63 -5.01 -21.27
CA LEU A 67 -18.18 -5.45 -19.99
C LEU A 67 -19.32 -4.53 -19.50
N ASN A 68 -19.21 -3.23 -19.74
CA ASN A 68 -20.28 -2.29 -19.44
C ASN A 68 -21.50 -2.50 -20.36
N ASP A 69 -21.26 -2.78 -21.64
CA ASP A 69 -22.33 -3.07 -22.61
C ASP A 69 -23.08 -4.36 -22.21
N THR A 70 -22.35 -5.46 -21.93
CA THR A 70 -22.97 -6.71 -21.46
C THR A 70 -23.71 -6.56 -20.13
N ARG A 71 -23.18 -5.77 -19.19
CA ARG A 71 -23.90 -5.43 -17.94
C ARG A 71 -25.15 -4.59 -18.21
N GLY A 72 -25.13 -3.73 -19.22
CA GLY A 72 -26.29 -2.99 -19.70
C GLY A 72 -27.37 -3.93 -20.25
N GLU A 73 -26.98 -4.86 -21.12
CA GLU A 73 -27.86 -5.89 -21.67
C GLU A 73 -28.47 -6.79 -20.57
N LEU A 74 -27.67 -7.22 -19.59
CA LEU A 74 -28.17 -8.02 -18.47
C LEU A 74 -29.20 -7.28 -17.62
N ARG A 75 -29.03 -5.97 -17.41
CA ARG A 75 -30.04 -5.14 -16.72
C ARG A 75 -31.33 -5.04 -17.52
N GLN A 76 -31.24 -4.86 -18.83
CA GLN A 76 -32.42 -4.85 -19.70
C GLN A 76 -33.14 -6.20 -19.68
N LEU A 77 -32.41 -7.32 -19.70
CA LEU A 77 -32.99 -8.66 -19.57
C LEU A 77 -33.67 -8.88 -18.21
N LEU A 78 -33.07 -8.40 -17.11
CA LEU A 78 -33.68 -8.45 -15.79
C LEU A 78 -34.97 -7.62 -15.73
N GLU A 79 -34.97 -6.41 -16.28
CA GLU A 79 -36.17 -5.57 -16.34
C GLU A 79 -37.29 -6.22 -17.16
N LEU A 80 -36.96 -6.82 -18.32
CA LEU A 80 -37.91 -7.61 -19.11
C LEU A 80 -38.44 -8.81 -18.33
N ALA A 81 -37.58 -9.52 -17.59
CA ALA A 81 -37.99 -10.65 -16.76
C ALA A 81 -38.93 -10.21 -15.63
N GLU A 82 -38.73 -9.02 -15.04
CA GLU A 82 -39.63 -8.46 -14.03
C GLU A 82 -41.00 -8.08 -14.60
N ILE A 83 -41.04 -7.51 -15.81
CA ILE A 83 -42.30 -7.20 -16.51
C ILE A 83 -43.07 -8.47 -16.88
N LEU A 84 -42.37 -9.55 -17.25
CA LEU A 84 -42.98 -10.82 -17.64
C LEU A 84 -43.36 -11.72 -16.43
N ARG A 85 -42.75 -11.50 -15.26
CA ARG A 85 -43.04 -12.22 -14.00
C ARG A 85 -44.54 -12.27 -13.61
N PRO A 86 -45.32 -11.17 -13.67
CA PRO A 86 -46.76 -11.21 -13.38
C PRO A 86 -47.58 -12.02 -14.41
N LEU A 87 -47.10 -12.17 -15.65
CA LEU A 87 -47.76 -13.01 -16.66
C LEU A 87 -47.50 -14.50 -16.42
N ALA A 88 -46.26 -14.85 -16.04
CA ALA A 88 -45.90 -16.23 -15.69
C ALA A 88 -46.63 -16.74 -14.43
N THR A 89 -46.85 -15.88 -13.44
CA THR A 89 -47.63 -16.22 -12.22
C THR A 89 -49.12 -16.39 -12.50
N ARG A 90 -49.66 -15.70 -13.51
CA ARG A 90 -51.06 -15.87 -13.96
C ARG A 90 -51.29 -17.16 -14.74
N GLN A 91 -50.22 -17.80 -15.22
CA GLN A 91 -50.26 -19.01 -16.03
C GLN A 91 -50.06 -20.29 -15.21
N ARG A 92 -49.95 -20.20 -13.87
CA ARG A 92 -49.97 -21.37 -12.97
C ARG A 92 -51.42 -21.74 -12.67
N PRO A 93 -52.02 -22.77 -13.32
CA PRO A 93 -53.35 -23.22 -12.97
C PRO A 93 -53.25 -23.99 -11.65
N ALA A 94 -54.32 -23.89 -10.87
CA ALA A 94 -54.56 -24.72 -9.70
C ALA A 94 -54.56 -26.20 -10.10
N ASP A 95 -53.63 -26.97 -9.54
CA ASP A 95 -53.78 -28.40 -9.31
C ASP A 95 -53.27 -28.65 -7.88
N GLU A 96 -54.19 -28.46 -6.93
CA GLU A 96 -54.16 -29.21 -5.67
C GLU A 96 -54.93 -30.50 -5.93
N LEU A 97 -54.41 -31.65 -5.49
CA LEU A 97 -55.17 -32.70 -4.81
C LEU A 97 -54.21 -33.74 -4.20
N GLU A 98 -54.26 -33.76 -2.86
CA GLU A 98 -54.36 -34.94 -1.99
C GLU A 98 -53.18 -35.90 -1.75
N THR A 99 -52.79 -35.86 -0.47
CA THR A 99 -52.24 -36.88 0.42
C THR A 99 -52.96 -38.25 0.33
N ASP A 100 -52.23 -39.35 0.09
CA ASP A 100 -52.20 -40.52 1.00
C ASP A 100 -51.06 -41.52 0.63
N ALA A 101 -50.45 -42.13 1.64
CA ALA A 101 -49.29 -43.07 1.58
C ALA A 101 -49.72 -44.52 1.20
N PRO A 102 -48.87 -45.60 1.08
CA PRO A 102 -47.53 -45.84 1.65
C PRO A 102 -46.48 -46.57 0.75
N ALA A 103 -45.23 -46.63 1.25
CA ALA A 103 -44.06 -47.37 0.73
C ALA A 103 -44.18 -48.91 0.97
N PRO A 104 -43.35 -49.82 0.39
CA PRO A 104 -41.90 -49.92 0.71
C PRO A 104 -40.95 -50.54 -0.34
N GLY A 105 -39.63 -50.44 -0.08
CA GLY A 105 -38.56 -51.30 -0.63
C GLY A 105 -37.45 -50.53 -1.34
N GLY A 106 -36.38 -50.11 -0.65
CA GLY A 106 -35.10 -50.84 -0.51
C GLY A 106 -34.15 -50.39 -1.64
N LEU A 107 -32.89 -50.00 -1.48
CA LEU A 107 -31.75 -50.23 -0.58
C LEU A 107 -30.81 -49.03 -0.85
N ALA A 108 -30.18 -48.32 0.09
CA ALA A 108 -28.95 -48.62 0.84
C ALA A 108 -28.41 -47.21 1.22
N ALA A 109 -28.25 -46.85 2.50
CA ALA A 109 -27.00 -46.96 3.27
C ALA A 109 -25.86 -46.08 2.65
N GLU A 110 -25.21 -45.11 3.30
CA GLU A 110 -24.88 -44.90 4.72
C GLU A 110 -24.62 -43.40 5.02
N ASP A 111 -24.99 -43.01 6.24
CA ASP A 111 -24.64 -41.81 7.04
C ASP A 111 -23.13 -41.93 7.50
N PRO A 112 -22.42 -40.98 8.18
CA PRO A 112 -23.02 -40.04 9.14
C PRO A 112 -22.35 -38.67 9.46
N SER A 113 -23.19 -37.84 10.12
CA SER A 113 -22.93 -37.01 11.32
C SER A 113 -22.32 -35.60 11.28
N LEU A 114 -23.03 -34.72 12.03
CA LEU A 114 -22.57 -33.58 12.86
C LEU A 114 -22.25 -32.27 12.10
N GLU A 115 -22.58 -31.05 12.54
CA GLU A 115 -23.21 -30.45 13.72
C GLU A 115 -23.27 -28.93 13.42
N TYR A 116 -23.99 -28.18 14.26
CA TYR A 116 -24.06 -26.71 14.37
C TYR A 116 -25.23 -26.00 13.71
N GLY A 117 -26.24 -25.76 14.56
CA GLY A 117 -26.97 -24.51 14.54
C GLY A 117 -26.12 -23.37 15.09
N TYR A 118 -26.19 -22.22 14.43
CA TYR A 118 -26.22 -20.91 15.08
C TYR A 118 -26.87 -19.90 14.12
N ASP A 119 -27.85 -19.16 14.64
CA ASP A 119 -28.58 -18.08 13.99
C ASP A 119 -27.67 -16.96 13.45
N PRO A 120 -28.18 -16.14 12.53
CA PRO A 120 -28.31 -14.74 12.93
C PRO A 120 -29.72 -14.19 12.72
N ALA A 121 -30.23 -13.67 13.84
CA ALA A 121 -31.43 -12.87 13.95
C ALA A 121 -31.37 -11.57 13.13
N ALA A 122 -32.53 -11.24 12.59
CA ALA A 122 -33.12 -9.91 12.43
C ALA A 122 -32.22 -8.66 12.53
N SER A 123 -32.25 -7.84 11.48
CA SER A 123 -32.37 -6.37 11.60
C SER A 123 -32.83 -5.75 10.28
N THR A 124 -34.14 -5.79 10.04
CA THR A 124 -34.91 -4.64 9.50
C THR A 124 -34.85 -3.57 10.60
N THR A 125 -34.64 -2.27 10.41
CA THR A 125 -35.37 -1.29 9.59
C THR A 125 -34.80 0.10 9.90
N ALA A 126 -34.73 1.01 8.93
CA ALA A 126 -34.87 2.47 9.07
C ALA A 126 -34.98 3.11 7.67
N PRO A 127 -35.53 4.32 7.49
CA PRO A 127 -36.63 5.01 8.17
C PRO A 127 -37.73 5.46 7.16
N PRO A 128 -38.81 6.13 7.62
CA PRO A 128 -39.18 7.35 6.91
C PRO A 128 -39.50 8.54 7.81
N THR A 129 -39.40 9.70 7.19
CA THR A 129 -39.48 11.08 7.67
C THR A 129 -40.91 11.64 7.77
N SER A 130 -41.10 12.57 8.73
CA SER A 130 -42.05 13.72 8.77
C SER A 130 -43.56 13.44 8.62
N SER A 131 -44.51 14.09 9.29
CA SER A 131 -44.55 15.31 10.10
C SER A 131 -45.93 15.42 10.78
N ASP A 132 -45.99 16.30 11.79
CA ASP A 132 -47.15 17.07 12.26
C ASP A 132 -48.10 16.51 13.33
N THR A 133 -47.94 17.13 14.50
CA THR A 133 -48.96 17.85 15.29
C THR A 133 -50.03 17.02 15.99
N GLU A 134 -49.87 16.83 17.30
CA GLU A 134 -50.82 17.40 18.26
C GLU A 134 -50.23 17.51 19.67
N SER A 135 -50.44 18.71 20.20
CA SER A 135 -50.10 19.19 21.53
C SER A 135 -51.10 18.66 22.55
N GLN A 136 -50.63 18.16 23.70
CA GLN A 136 -51.18 18.56 25.01
C GLN A 136 -50.36 18.02 26.19
N GLY A 137 -49.82 18.99 26.97
CA GLY A 137 -49.74 19.07 28.43
C GLY A 137 -49.43 17.84 29.28
N GLY A 138 -48.35 17.91 30.07
CA GLY A 138 -48.25 17.12 31.29
C GLY A 138 -46.86 17.03 31.91
N THR A 139 -46.60 17.93 32.85
CA THR A 139 -45.84 17.69 34.09
C THR A 139 -44.32 17.61 34.03
N MET A 140 -43.71 18.60 34.68
CA MET A 140 -42.31 18.62 35.11
C MET A 140 -42.03 17.48 36.09
N GLU A 141 -40.94 16.75 35.92
CA GLU A 141 -40.17 16.24 37.05
C GLU A 141 -38.69 16.10 36.67
N SER A 142 -37.89 16.96 37.30
CA SER A 142 -36.43 16.95 37.22
C SER A 142 -35.91 15.67 37.84
N ASN A 143 -35.34 14.78 37.04
CA ASN A 143 -34.46 13.75 37.56
C ASN A 143 -33.06 14.01 37.02
N GLN A 144 -32.16 14.41 37.93
CA GLN A 144 -30.72 14.49 37.70
C GLN A 144 -30.20 13.08 37.46
N GLN A 145 -30.36 12.57 36.24
CA GLN A 145 -29.64 11.41 35.77
C GLN A 145 -28.25 11.89 35.37
N GLN A 146 -27.34 11.77 36.32
CA GLN A 146 -25.90 11.74 36.09
C GLN A 146 -25.64 10.83 34.87
N PRO A 147 -25.17 11.38 33.73
CA PRO A 147 -25.03 10.58 32.53
C PRO A 147 -23.97 9.52 32.80
N GLN A 148 -24.41 8.26 32.85
CA GLN A 148 -23.50 7.13 32.87
C GLN A 148 -22.50 7.29 31.72
N PRO A 149 -21.19 7.08 31.96
CA PRO A 149 -20.20 7.13 30.90
C PRO A 149 -20.50 5.98 29.94
N GLY A 150 -21.19 6.29 28.84
CA GLY A 150 -21.28 5.35 27.72
C GLY A 150 -19.86 5.01 27.24
N PRO A 151 -19.66 3.81 26.65
CA PRO A 151 -18.34 3.33 26.24
C PRO A 151 -17.58 4.37 25.38
N GLY A 152 -18.29 5.09 24.50
CA GLY A 152 -17.70 6.13 23.66
C GLY A 152 -17.26 7.44 24.35
N ARG A 153 -17.52 7.65 25.65
CA ARG A 153 -16.90 8.74 26.43
C ARG A 153 -15.52 8.33 26.92
N GLN A 154 -15.37 7.10 27.42
CA GLN A 154 -14.09 6.59 27.90
C GLN A 154 -13.06 6.48 26.76
N ASP A 155 -13.49 6.10 25.55
CA ASP A 155 -12.59 6.02 24.39
C ASP A 155 -12.11 7.40 23.94
N ARG A 156 -12.99 8.42 23.91
CA ARG A 156 -12.59 9.80 23.58
C ARG A 156 -11.66 10.40 24.60
N ASP A 157 -11.94 10.18 25.89
CA ASP A 157 -11.10 10.67 26.98
C ASP A 157 -9.69 10.04 26.91
N GLN A 158 -9.60 8.77 26.50
CA GLN A 158 -8.33 8.07 26.23
C GLN A 158 -7.61 8.63 25.00
N ASP A 159 -8.31 8.83 23.88
CA ASP A 159 -7.74 9.41 22.67
C ASP A 159 -7.20 10.82 22.91
N ASP A 160 -7.93 11.64 23.67
CA ASP A 160 -7.52 13.01 23.99
C ASP A 160 -6.39 13.05 25.04
N ALA A 161 -6.28 12.03 25.90
CA ALA A 161 -5.10 11.83 26.73
C ALA A 161 -3.88 11.45 25.88
N LEU A 162 -4.02 10.49 24.96
CA LEU A 162 -2.96 10.05 24.06
C LEU A 162 -2.46 11.20 23.17
N LYS A 163 -3.36 12.01 22.59
CA LYS A 163 -2.99 13.20 21.82
C LYS A 163 -2.15 14.20 22.63
N ARG A 164 -2.53 14.46 23.89
CA ARG A 164 -1.78 15.36 24.78
C ARG A 164 -0.39 14.81 25.10
N GLU A 165 -0.29 13.51 25.34
CA GLU A 165 0.99 12.85 25.58
C GLU A 165 1.91 12.89 24.36
N ILE A 166 1.37 12.64 23.16
CA ILE A 166 2.09 12.77 21.88
C ILE A 166 2.59 14.21 21.69
N GLN A 167 1.74 15.21 21.89
CA GLN A 167 2.12 16.62 21.74
C GLN A 167 3.20 17.03 22.72
N ALA A 168 3.09 16.61 23.99
CA ALA A 168 4.11 16.86 24.99
C ALA A 168 5.45 16.20 24.64
N ALA A 169 5.41 14.96 24.12
CA ALA A 169 6.61 14.24 23.68
C ALA A 169 7.25 14.86 22.44
N TYR A 170 6.45 15.43 21.53
CA TYR A 170 6.94 16.13 20.35
C TYR A 170 7.68 17.42 20.75
N HIS A 171 7.05 18.31 21.52
CA HIS A 171 7.67 19.57 21.95
C HIS A 171 8.81 19.41 22.95
N GLY A 172 8.82 18.33 23.74
CA GLY A 172 9.91 18.04 24.69
C GLY A 172 11.27 17.76 24.02
N ASN A 173 11.27 17.46 22.71
CA ASN A 173 12.50 17.25 21.93
C ASN A 173 13.05 18.55 21.32
N ASP A 174 12.26 19.61 21.18
CA ASP A 174 12.64 20.88 20.52
C ASP A 174 13.30 21.90 21.47
N THR A 175 13.53 21.53 22.74
CA THR A 175 14.19 22.43 23.71
C THR A 175 15.70 22.18 23.69
N PRO A 176 16.55 23.14 23.24
CA PRO A 176 18.00 22.99 23.32
C PRO A 176 18.42 23.11 24.79
N ALA A 177 18.45 21.97 25.49
CA ALA A 177 18.98 21.88 26.83
C ALA A 177 20.51 21.73 26.79
N ALA A 178 21.18 22.64 27.49
CA ALA A 178 22.61 22.61 27.79
C ALA A 178 23.09 21.23 28.31
N PRO A 179 24.39 20.88 28.16
CA PRO A 179 24.86 19.53 28.44
C PRO A 179 24.84 19.27 29.96
N SER A 180 23.80 18.58 30.42
CA SER A 180 23.76 18.06 31.77
C SER A 180 23.10 16.68 31.77
N ALA A 181 23.96 15.70 32.08
CA ALA A 181 23.66 14.34 32.49
C ALA A 181 22.77 13.52 31.55
N ALA A 182 23.43 12.57 30.86
CA ALA A 182 22.84 11.36 30.33
C ALA A 182 21.87 10.74 31.34
N THR A 183 20.58 11.06 31.18
CA THR A 183 19.50 10.28 31.77
C THR A 183 18.93 9.51 30.61
N THR A 184 19.32 8.25 30.55
CA THR A 184 18.73 7.19 29.74
C THR A 184 17.21 7.26 29.90
N GLN A 185 16.51 7.96 29.02
CA GLN A 185 15.06 7.84 28.87
C GLN A 185 14.77 6.55 28.09
N THR A 186 15.18 5.43 28.67
CA THR A 186 14.75 4.07 28.31
C THR A 186 13.73 3.59 29.36
N GLY A 187 12.81 4.47 29.74
CA GLY A 187 11.48 4.01 30.13
C GLY A 187 10.77 3.68 28.83
N GLU A 188 10.31 2.44 28.68
CA GLU A 188 9.59 1.94 27.52
C GLU A 188 8.35 2.82 27.28
N ARG A 189 8.53 3.87 26.46
CA ARG A 189 7.48 4.81 26.08
C ARG A 189 6.44 4.03 25.30
N ASP A 190 5.14 4.26 25.53
CA ASP A 190 4.08 3.56 24.79
C ASP A 190 4.39 3.66 23.29
N PRO A 191 4.46 2.53 22.56
CA PRO A 191 4.80 2.52 21.15
C PRO A 191 3.83 3.41 20.35
N ARG A 192 2.58 3.57 20.78
CA ARG A 192 1.58 4.47 20.16
C ARG A 192 1.96 5.94 20.28
N VAL A 193 2.52 6.35 21.41
CA VAL A 193 3.03 7.72 21.61
C VAL A 193 4.22 7.97 20.68
N THR A 194 5.14 7.00 20.61
CA THR A 194 6.31 7.06 19.71
C THR A 194 5.88 7.17 18.25
N HIS A 195 4.89 6.39 17.82
CA HIS A 195 4.31 6.48 16.49
C HIS A 195 3.67 7.84 16.22
N GLY A 196 2.86 8.35 17.15
CA GLY A 196 2.23 9.66 17.02
C GLY A 196 3.26 10.79 16.84
N VAL A 197 4.38 10.74 17.57
CA VAL A 197 5.49 11.70 17.41
C VAL A 197 6.10 11.60 16.01
N LEU A 198 6.31 10.38 15.48
CA LEU A 198 6.82 10.20 14.11
C LEU A 198 5.87 10.76 13.05
N LEU A 199 4.56 10.63 13.23
CA LEU A 199 3.57 11.22 12.33
C LEU A 199 3.62 12.75 12.35
N LEU A 200 3.79 13.36 13.52
CA LEU A 200 3.98 14.82 13.63
C LEU A 200 5.28 15.29 12.97
N LYS A 201 6.38 14.54 13.16
CA LYS A 201 7.64 14.82 12.45
C LYS A 201 7.47 14.72 10.95
N ALA A 202 6.85 13.66 10.44
CA ALA A 202 6.56 13.50 9.01
C ALA A 202 5.66 14.61 8.45
N ALA A 203 4.73 15.14 9.25
CA ALA A 203 3.89 16.28 8.85
C ALA A 203 4.69 17.58 8.66
N GLY A 204 5.79 17.76 9.38
CA GLY A 204 6.69 18.91 9.24
C GLY A 204 7.66 18.81 8.05
N VAL A 205 7.72 17.66 7.37
CA VAL A 205 8.64 17.44 6.25
C VAL A 205 8.01 17.91 4.94
N ALA A 206 8.72 18.79 4.22
CA ALA A 206 8.29 19.25 2.89
C ALA A 206 8.38 18.13 1.84
N SER A 207 9.52 17.45 1.79
CA SER A 207 9.78 16.34 0.86
C SER A 207 10.80 15.35 1.43
N VAL A 208 10.69 14.09 1.01
CA VAL A 208 11.61 13.01 1.39
C VAL A 208 12.10 12.32 0.14
N ASP A 209 13.42 12.21 0.00
CA ASP A 209 14.06 11.39 -1.02
C ASP A 209 14.16 9.95 -0.50
N LEU A 210 13.27 9.08 -0.97
CA LEU A 210 13.29 7.67 -0.62
C LEU A 210 14.13 6.90 -1.64
N VAL A 211 15.15 6.19 -1.15
CA VAL A 211 15.99 5.28 -1.94
C VAL A 211 15.78 3.86 -1.44
N ALA A 212 15.33 2.98 -2.31
CA ALA A 212 15.08 1.57 -1.99
C ALA A 212 15.38 0.67 -3.20
N HIS A 213 15.53 -0.63 -2.97
CA HIS A 213 15.50 -1.59 -4.08
C HIS A 213 14.15 -1.52 -4.81
N ARG A 214 14.13 -1.76 -6.12
CA ARG A 214 12.91 -1.66 -6.93
C ARG A 214 11.75 -2.51 -6.38
N ASP A 215 12.02 -3.75 -6.03
CA ASP A 215 11.00 -4.66 -5.47
C ASP A 215 10.46 -4.15 -4.12
N THR A 216 11.31 -3.56 -3.28
CA THR A 216 10.90 -2.94 -2.02
C THR A 216 9.97 -1.75 -2.27
N TRP A 217 10.29 -0.93 -3.26
CA TRP A 217 9.42 0.18 -3.65
C TRP A 217 8.08 -0.29 -4.23
N GLU A 218 8.07 -1.31 -5.07
CA GLU A 218 6.84 -1.91 -5.60
C GLU A 218 5.97 -2.47 -4.46
N TRP A 219 6.57 -3.12 -3.46
CA TRP A 219 5.85 -3.56 -2.27
C TRP A 219 5.30 -2.39 -1.43
N LEU A 220 6.10 -1.36 -1.16
CA LEU A 220 5.66 -0.18 -0.39
C LEU A 220 4.49 0.56 -1.07
N THR A 221 4.56 0.70 -2.40
CA THR A 221 3.49 1.35 -3.16
C THR A 221 2.22 0.51 -3.19
N ALA A 222 2.32 -0.80 -3.39
CA ALA A 222 1.19 -1.71 -3.30
C ALA A 222 0.53 -1.67 -1.91
N LEU A 223 1.34 -1.55 -0.85
CA LEU A 223 0.85 -1.46 0.52
C LEU A 223 0.12 -0.14 0.81
N ALA A 224 0.62 0.97 0.24
CA ALA A 224 0.14 2.31 0.59
C ALA A 224 -0.90 2.89 -0.38
N VAL A 225 -1.09 2.32 -1.57
CA VAL A 225 -1.93 2.90 -2.64
C VAL A 225 -3.37 3.16 -2.21
N ASP A 226 -3.92 2.33 -1.32
CA ASP A 226 -5.30 2.43 -0.84
C ASP A 226 -5.48 3.40 0.34
N HIS A 227 -4.43 4.10 0.78
CA HIS A 227 -4.53 5.05 1.88
C HIS A 227 -4.86 6.47 1.39
N ASP A 228 -5.85 7.12 1.99
CA ASP A 228 -6.36 8.46 1.58
C ASP A 228 -5.30 9.56 1.53
N HIS A 229 -4.27 9.41 2.38
CA HIS A 229 -3.16 10.36 2.45
C HIS A 229 -1.98 10.00 1.55
N PHE A 230 -1.94 8.79 1.00
CA PHE A 230 -0.88 8.40 0.08
C PHE A 230 -1.16 8.92 -1.34
N ARG A 231 -0.10 9.42 -1.98
CA ARG A 231 -0.08 9.81 -3.38
C ARG A 231 1.16 9.22 -4.01
N THR A 232 0.96 8.47 -5.09
CA THR A 232 2.05 7.93 -5.90
C THR A 232 2.91 9.08 -6.43
N PRO A 233 4.22 9.06 -6.19
CA PRO A 233 5.14 10.06 -6.72
C PRO A 233 5.03 10.21 -8.24
N PRO A 234 5.17 11.44 -8.76
CA PRO A 234 5.13 11.70 -10.20
C PRO A 234 6.37 11.15 -10.94
N SER A 235 7.50 10.99 -10.23
CA SER A 235 8.73 10.42 -10.77
C SER A 235 9.28 9.34 -9.84
N VAL A 236 9.65 8.21 -10.44
CA VAL A 236 10.44 7.15 -9.84
C VAL A 236 11.63 6.97 -10.78
N GLU A 237 12.80 7.39 -10.32
CA GLU A 237 14.03 7.34 -11.11
C GLU A 237 14.75 6.04 -10.81
N ASP A 238 15.14 5.30 -11.85
CA ASP A 238 16.02 4.15 -11.67
C ASP A 238 17.39 4.67 -11.20
N PHE A 239 17.75 4.30 -9.97
CA PHE A 239 19.04 4.57 -9.36
C PHE A 239 19.94 3.35 -9.57
N LYS A 240 21.26 3.54 -9.52
CA LYS A 240 22.25 2.48 -9.82
C LYS A 240 21.93 1.17 -9.07
N GLU A 241 22.22 0.04 -9.73
CA GLU A 241 22.16 -1.32 -9.14
C GLU A 241 20.75 -1.80 -8.75
N GLY A 242 19.74 -1.52 -9.57
CA GLY A 242 18.37 -2.01 -9.34
C GLY A 242 17.63 -1.29 -8.22
N ARG A 243 18.16 -0.16 -7.76
CA ARG A 243 17.49 0.73 -6.82
C ARG A 243 16.64 1.75 -7.54
N VAL A 244 15.70 2.33 -6.82
CA VAL A 244 14.89 3.44 -7.28
C VAL A 244 15.01 4.57 -6.28
N GLN A 245 15.04 5.80 -6.81
CA GLN A 245 14.95 7.02 -6.04
C GLN A 245 13.63 7.70 -6.38
N THR A 246 12.89 8.11 -5.35
CA THR A 246 11.61 8.78 -5.53
C THR A 246 11.38 9.82 -4.44
N VAL A 247 10.63 10.87 -4.78
CA VAL A 247 10.34 11.97 -3.87
C VAL A 247 8.92 11.81 -3.31
N LEU A 248 8.83 11.67 -2.00
CA LEU A 248 7.57 11.59 -1.26
C LEU A 248 7.28 12.90 -0.53
N SER A 249 6.02 13.33 -0.57
CA SER A 249 5.56 14.42 0.31
C SER A 249 5.43 13.93 1.76
N GLY A 250 5.51 14.83 2.74
CA GLY A 250 5.23 14.50 4.14
C GLY A 250 3.86 13.84 4.35
N ARG A 251 2.83 14.28 3.59
CA ARG A 251 1.50 13.65 3.60
C ARG A 251 1.53 12.19 3.11
N SER A 252 2.25 11.91 2.02
CA SER A 252 2.42 10.53 1.53
C SER A 252 3.19 9.68 2.53
N LEU A 253 4.22 10.26 3.18
CA LEU A 253 5.00 9.59 4.21
C LEU A 253 4.16 9.22 5.43
N ILE A 254 3.24 10.10 5.86
CA ILE A 254 2.25 9.79 6.92
C ILE A 254 1.43 8.57 6.54
N GLY A 255 0.88 8.54 5.31
CA GLY A 255 0.07 7.41 4.85
C GLY A 255 0.86 6.10 4.83
N LEU A 256 2.13 6.16 4.39
CA LEU A 256 3.01 5.00 4.39
C LEU A 256 3.33 4.52 5.81
N LEU A 257 3.64 5.43 6.74
CA LEU A 257 3.92 5.10 8.14
C LEU A 257 2.73 4.44 8.84
N ILE A 258 1.51 4.91 8.59
CA ILE A 258 0.28 4.30 9.14
C ILE A 258 0.12 2.89 8.59
N LYS A 259 0.25 2.69 7.27
CA LYS A 259 0.11 1.34 6.69
C LYS A 259 1.18 0.37 7.19
N LEU A 260 2.43 0.80 7.27
CA LEU A 260 3.51 -0.01 7.84
C LEU A 260 3.25 -0.34 9.32
N TRP A 261 2.72 0.62 10.08
CA TRP A 261 2.31 0.43 11.47
C TRP A 261 1.16 -0.57 11.60
N ASP A 262 0.14 -0.49 10.76
CA ASP A 262 -0.98 -1.42 10.80
C ASP A 262 -0.52 -2.84 10.44
N THR A 263 0.28 -2.99 9.38
CA THR A 263 0.82 -4.29 8.95
C THR A 263 1.63 -4.96 10.05
N ARG A 264 2.54 -4.25 10.74
CA ARG A 264 3.33 -4.86 11.82
C ARG A 264 2.49 -5.31 13.03
N HIS A 265 1.29 -4.76 13.25
CA HIS A 265 0.41 -5.17 14.35
C HIS A 265 -0.64 -6.20 13.93
N ALA A 266 -1.06 -6.19 12.66
CA ALA A 266 -2.08 -7.09 12.14
C ALA A 266 -1.49 -8.43 11.66
N THR A 267 -0.28 -8.40 11.10
CA THR A 267 0.39 -9.58 10.54
C THR A 267 1.06 -10.42 11.64
N THR A 268 1.01 -11.75 11.50
CA THR A 268 1.65 -12.61 12.50
C THR A 268 3.18 -12.44 12.49
N PRO A 269 3.85 -12.50 13.66
CA PRO A 269 5.30 -12.51 13.70
C PRO A 269 5.86 -13.69 12.89
N LEU A 270 6.93 -13.47 12.13
CA LEU A 270 7.59 -14.41 11.19
C LEU A 270 7.01 -14.49 9.77
N GLU A 271 5.94 -13.77 9.46
CA GLU A 271 5.50 -13.59 8.06
C GLU A 271 6.37 -12.55 7.33
N ALA A 272 6.49 -12.70 6.01
CA ALA A 272 7.32 -11.83 5.17
C ALA A 272 6.89 -10.35 5.27
N ASP A 273 5.58 -10.09 5.25
CA ASP A 273 5.05 -8.72 5.35
C ASP A 273 5.36 -8.07 6.69
N TRP A 274 5.33 -8.85 7.79
CA TRP A 274 5.73 -8.35 9.11
C TRP A 274 7.20 -7.94 9.12
N ALA A 275 8.09 -8.76 8.54
CA ALA A 275 9.52 -8.49 8.49
C ALA A 275 9.85 -7.26 7.62
N LEU A 276 9.24 -7.17 6.43
CA LEU A 276 9.39 -6.01 5.54
C LEU A 276 8.83 -4.73 6.18
N ALA A 277 7.64 -4.80 6.79
CA ALA A 277 7.03 -3.65 7.45
C ALA A 277 7.84 -3.18 8.65
N THR A 278 8.32 -4.11 9.48
CA THR A 278 9.11 -3.78 10.68
C THR A 278 10.44 -3.14 10.29
N THR A 279 11.15 -3.69 9.31
CA THR A 279 12.45 -3.15 8.86
C THR A 279 12.29 -1.79 8.18
N ALA A 280 11.34 -1.64 7.25
CA ALA A 280 11.08 -0.37 6.59
C ALA A 280 10.62 0.71 7.58
N TYR A 281 9.69 0.38 8.49
CA TYR A 281 9.20 1.30 9.51
C TYR A 281 10.34 1.78 10.41
N ASN A 282 11.17 0.87 10.91
CA ASN A 282 12.26 1.23 11.83
C ASN A 282 13.33 2.10 11.16
N ARG A 283 13.65 1.86 9.89
CA ARG A 283 14.58 2.69 9.12
C ARG A 283 14.04 4.10 8.90
N ILE A 284 12.78 4.21 8.48
CA ILE A 284 12.11 5.52 8.31
C ILE A 284 12.06 6.24 9.67
N ALA A 285 11.72 5.53 10.75
CA ALA A 285 11.68 6.10 12.09
C ALA A 285 13.04 6.62 12.54
N ALA A 286 14.12 5.87 12.31
CA ALA A 286 15.48 6.27 12.65
C ALA A 286 15.86 7.59 11.95
N GLU A 287 15.64 7.69 10.64
CA GLU A 287 15.93 8.91 9.88
C GLU A 287 15.07 10.10 10.34
N LEU A 288 13.78 9.88 10.61
CA LEU A 288 12.90 10.94 11.09
C LEU A 288 13.20 11.38 12.52
N THR A 289 13.76 10.53 13.38
CA THR A 289 14.06 10.92 14.77
C THR A 289 15.06 12.06 14.86
N GLY A 290 16.00 12.17 13.91
CA GLY A 290 16.99 13.25 13.84
C GLY A 290 16.52 14.54 13.15
N VAL A 291 15.24 14.63 12.77
CA VAL A 291 14.69 15.78 12.05
C VAL A 291 13.96 16.71 13.01
N ASP A 292 14.28 18.00 12.93
CA ASP A 292 13.76 19.07 13.80
C ASP A 292 12.57 19.84 13.18
N GLY A 293 12.02 19.34 12.06
CA GLY A 293 10.73 19.81 11.52
C GLY A 293 10.76 21.09 10.68
N GLU A 294 11.91 21.62 10.30
CA GLU A 294 12.05 22.88 9.55
C GLU A 294 11.86 22.75 8.01
N GLY A 295 10.99 21.85 7.54
CA GLY A 295 10.71 21.70 6.10
C GLY A 295 11.90 21.20 5.27
N GLN A 296 12.88 20.58 5.91
CA GLN A 296 14.09 20.07 5.26
C GLN A 296 13.77 18.85 4.38
N THR A 297 14.45 18.75 3.23
CA THR A 297 14.43 17.52 2.43
C THR A 297 15.33 16.47 3.09
N ILE A 298 14.74 15.35 3.49
CA ILE A 298 15.47 14.26 4.15
C ILE A 298 15.65 13.12 3.15
N ARG A 299 16.82 12.51 3.14
CA ARG A 299 17.08 11.31 2.35
C ARG A 299 16.97 10.07 3.23
N ILE A 300 16.06 9.17 2.89
CA ILE A 300 15.87 7.91 3.60
C ILE A 300 16.33 6.76 2.71
N VAL A 301 17.29 5.97 3.18
CA VAL A 301 17.80 4.80 2.46
C VAL A 301 17.29 3.53 3.15
N LEU A 302 16.50 2.73 2.42
CA LEU A 302 15.87 1.52 2.95
C LEU A 302 16.69 0.24 2.71
N ASP A 303 17.79 0.31 1.98
CA ASP A 303 18.60 -0.84 1.58
C ASP A 303 20.05 -0.69 2.08
N ASP A 304 20.66 -1.78 2.54
CA ASP A 304 22.03 -1.82 3.11
C ASP A 304 23.13 -1.89 2.04
N GLY A 305 22.75 -1.86 0.75
CA GLY A 305 23.59 -2.30 -0.35
C GLY A 305 24.82 -1.47 -0.71
N LEU A 306 25.03 -0.25 -0.20
CA LEU A 306 26.32 0.45 -0.39
C LEU A 306 26.64 1.42 0.76
N PRO A 307 27.93 1.59 1.13
CA PRO A 307 28.35 2.64 2.03
C PRO A 307 27.94 4.01 1.47
N HIS A 308 27.54 4.93 2.34
CA HIS A 308 27.35 6.33 1.98
C HIS A 308 28.59 6.80 1.22
N GLU A 309 28.42 7.29 -0.02
CA GLU A 309 29.45 8.14 -0.62
C GLU A 309 29.57 9.36 0.28
N THR A 310 30.51 9.31 1.22
CA THR A 310 31.01 10.49 1.92
C THR A 310 31.57 11.40 0.83
N GLY A 311 30.79 12.42 0.49
CA GLY A 311 31.26 13.50 -0.37
C GLY A 311 32.47 14.17 0.27
N ASP A 312 33.55 14.22 -0.48
CA ASP A 312 34.64 15.20 -0.31
C ASP A 312 34.10 16.64 -0.47
#